data_AF-A0A2B0Y5X3-F1
#
_entry.id   AF-A0A2B0Y5X3-F1
#
_cell.length_a   1.000
_cell.length_b   1.000
_cell.length_c   1.000
_cell.angle_alpha   90.00
_cell.angle_beta   90.00
_cell.angle_gamma   90.00
#
_symmetry.space_group_name_H-M   'P 1'
#
loop_
_entity.id
_entity.type
_entity.pdbx_description
1 polymer ?
#
loop_
_entity_poly.entity_id
_entity_poly.type
_entity_poly.pdbx_seq_one_letter_code
_entity_poly.pdbx_strand_id
1 'polypeptide(L)'
;MRKLTYFILTIFSLFTLTSCGVTDEEKKEAAVLTEKQVQKLIEPLTSNENLSKYLTKVTYEKETSYSDDINLYYNILGTLNDSFEDLSIVEKYNFLASVTEIIRNANEENLGKLSCAKDFNCDLYYVKFTTSKQNYKMIYKNSIGLQADNGEQTIYIGDYREYDSKGNLVNNNNSSSESSTSETNTSTSDGDDWVKMDASQKYNIVSSVLTSLKSKGYTISEDTDWFVDALNAFYGENVTNSTKVTEAITLAGFGGKVISKS
;
A
#
# COMPACT_ATOMS: atom_id res chain seq x y z
N MET A 1 29.12 41.87 -43.06
CA MET A 1 27.87 41.99 -42.27
C MET A 1 27.05 40.70 -42.19
N ARG A 2 26.83 39.95 -43.27
CA ARG A 2 26.05 38.67 -43.25
C ARG A 2 26.53 37.62 -42.23
N LYS A 3 27.84 37.48 -41.99
CA LYS A 3 28.39 36.46 -41.06
C LYS A 3 28.16 36.79 -39.57
N LEU A 4 27.97 38.07 -39.22
CA LEU A 4 27.68 38.49 -37.85
C LEU A 4 26.21 38.21 -37.50
N THR A 5 25.31 38.33 -38.48
CA THR A 5 23.88 38.09 -38.33
C THR A 5 23.57 36.62 -38.05
N TYR A 6 24.28 35.68 -38.68
CA TYR A 6 24.12 34.25 -38.41
C TYR A 6 24.63 33.83 -37.02
N PHE A 7 25.70 34.47 -36.53
CA PHE A 7 26.26 34.18 -35.20
C PHE A 7 25.37 34.67 -34.06
N ILE A 8 24.70 35.82 -34.23
CA ILE A 8 23.74 36.35 -33.26
C ILE A 8 22.45 35.50 -33.24
N LEU A 9 22.00 35.00 -34.40
CA LEU A 9 20.83 34.11 -34.49
C LEU A 9 21.07 32.73 -33.85
N THR A 10 22.28 32.20 -33.90
CA THR A 10 22.61 30.92 -33.24
C THR A 10 22.70 31.06 -31.71
N ILE A 11 23.18 32.20 -31.21
CA ILE A 11 23.22 32.48 -29.76
C ILE A 11 21.80 32.70 -29.21
N PHE A 12 20.94 33.42 -29.94
CA PHE A 12 19.54 33.57 -29.53
C PHE A 12 18.75 32.25 -29.57
N SER A 13 19.06 31.34 -30.49
CA SER A 13 18.46 29.99 -30.48
C SER A 13 18.97 29.08 -29.37
N LEU A 14 20.15 29.36 -28.80
CA LEU A 14 20.70 28.62 -27.66
C LEU A 14 20.12 29.07 -26.32
N PHE A 15 19.66 30.33 -26.21
CA PHE A 15 19.02 30.85 -24.99
C PHE A 15 17.52 30.56 -24.89
N THR A 16 16.87 30.04 -25.94
CA THR A 16 15.47 29.59 -25.90
C THR A 16 15.31 28.11 -25.49
N LEU A 17 16.40 27.46 -25.06
CA LEU A 17 16.36 26.13 -24.42
C LEU A 17 16.43 26.23 -22.89
N THR A 18 16.09 27.38 -22.29
CA THR A 18 15.66 27.38 -20.89
C THR A 18 14.32 26.66 -20.85
N SER A 19 14.38 25.37 -20.57
CA SER A 19 13.30 24.52 -20.10
C SER A 19 12.22 25.37 -19.41
N CYS A 20 10.96 25.26 -19.84
CA CYS A 20 9.79 25.69 -19.08
C CYS A 20 9.63 24.79 -17.83
N GLY A 21 10.67 24.71 -17.01
CA GLY A 21 10.76 23.93 -15.80
C GLY A 21 10.81 24.86 -14.60
N VAL A 22 10.13 24.45 -13.53
CA VAL A 22 10.11 25.14 -12.25
C VAL A 22 11.54 25.27 -11.71
N THR A 23 11.90 26.46 -11.22
CA THR A 23 13.24 26.73 -10.69
C THR A 23 13.46 26.06 -9.34
N ASP A 24 14.73 25.80 -8.99
CA ASP A 24 15.06 25.17 -7.70
C ASP A 24 14.62 26.02 -6.49
N GLU A 25 14.59 27.35 -6.64
CA GLU A 25 14.11 28.27 -5.60
C GLU A 25 12.58 28.13 -5.42
N GLU A 26 11.82 28.05 -6.51
CA GLU A 26 10.37 27.82 -6.46
C GLU A 26 10.04 26.44 -5.85
N LYS A 27 10.84 25.41 -6.16
CA LYS A 27 10.71 24.07 -5.53
C LYS A 27 10.90 24.14 -4.03
N LYS A 28 11.94 24.85 -3.57
CA LYS A 28 12.25 25.00 -2.15
C LYS A 28 11.17 25.80 -1.43
N GLU A 29 10.69 26.88 -2.03
CA GLU A 29 9.61 27.70 -1.47
C GLU A 29 8.31 26.89 -1.36
N ALA A 30 7.94 26.15 -2.41
CA ALA A 30 6.78 25.28 -2.39
C ALA A 30 6.87 24.22 -1.28
N ALA A 31 8.02 23.54 -1.16
CA ALA A 31 8.24 22.55 -0.10
C ALA A 31 8.06 23.16 1.30
N VAL A 32 8.68 24.31 1.57
CA VAL A 32 8.57 24.99 2.88
C VAL A 32 7.13 25.41 3.18
N LEU A 33 6.39 25.91 2.19
CA LEU A 33 4.97 26.28 2.36
C LEU A 33 4.09 25.07 2.63
N THR A 34 4.33 23.95 1.94
CA THR A 34 3.60 22.71 2.15
C THR A 34 3.91 22.08 3.50
N GLU A 35 5.18 22.05 3.92
CA GLU A 35 5.57 21.53 5.24
C GLU A 35 4.90 22.29 6.39
N LYS A 36 4.80 23.63 6.29
CA LYS A 36 4.05 24.43 7.28
C LYS A 36 2.57 24.05 7.33
N GLN A 37 1.95 23.73 6.20
CA GLN A 37 0.57 23.25 6.19
C GLN A 37 0.46 21.87 6.82
N VAL A 38 1.36 20.94 6.51
CA VAL A 38 1.39 19.61 7.13
C VAL A 38 1.54 19.72 8.65
N GLN A 39 2.41 20.62 9.13
CA GLN A 39 2.54 20.92 10.56
C GLN A 39 1.20 21.37 11.17
N LYS A 40 0.52 22.33 10.54
CA LYS A 40 -0.81 22.79 10.97
C LYS A 40 -1.85 21.65 10.99
N LEU A 41 -1.77 20.71 10.05
CA LEU A 41 -2.70 19.56 9.99
C LEU A 41 -2.49 18.56 11.13
N ILE A 42 -1.24 18.38 11.60
CA ILE A 42 -0.94 17.41 12.66
C ILE A 42 -1.05 18.00 14.07
N GLU A 43 -1.00 19.33 14.22
CA GLU A 43 -1.14 20.01 15.51
C GLU A 43 -2.38 19.52 16.31
N PRO A 44 -3.60 19.49 15.72
CA PRO A 44 -4.79 19.01 16.42
C PRO A 44 -4.73 17.55 16.85
N LEU A 45 -3.90 16.71 16.22
CA LEU A 45 -3.76 15.30 16.60
C LEU A 45 -3.04 15.16 17.94
N THR A 46 -2.06 16.03 18.19
CA THR A 46 -1.25 16.00 19.42
C THR A 46 -2.01 16.51 20.65
N SER A 47 -3.02 17.37 20.45
CA SER A 47 -3.84 17.94 21.52
C SER A 47 -5.18 17.23 21.72
N ASN A 48 -5.49 16.20 20.92
CA ASN A 48 -6.76 15.48 21.02
C ASN A 48 -6.74 14.46 22.17
N GLU A 49 -7.60 14.67 23.17
CA GLU A 49 -7.70 13.81 24.36
C GLU A 49 -8.08 12.36 24.06
N ASN A 50 -8.89 12.13 23.02
CA ASN A 50 -9.28 10.77 22.64
C ASN A 50 -8.12 10.03 21.97
N LEU A 51 -7.30 10.74 21.19
CA LEU A 51 -6.13 10.15 20.56
C LEU A 51 -5.01 9.91 21.57
N SER A 52 -4.80 10.82 22.52
CA SER A 52 -3.68 10.77 23.48
C SER A 52 -3.67 9.52 24.37
N LYS A 53 -4.81 8.82 24.48
CA LYS A 53 -4.90 7.49 25.11
C LYS A 53 -3.91 6.49 24.50
N TYR A 54 -3.72 6.54 23.18
CA TYR A 54 -2.84 5.62 22.45
C TYR A 54 -1.68 6.33 21.76
N LEU A 55 -1.92 7.54 21.26
CA LEU A 55 -0.97 8.32 20.47
C LEU A 55 0.05 9.01 21.36
N THR A 56 1.31 8.65 21.19
CA THR A 56 2.43 9.17 21.99
C THR A 56 3.23 10.23 21.25
N LYS A 57 3.30 10.13 19.92
CA LYS A 57 4.04 11.06 19.06
C LYS A 57 3.40 11.13 17.69
N VAL A 58 3.43 12.31 17.07
CA VAL A 58 3.10 12.52 15.67
C VAL A 58 4.23 13.29 15.00
N THR A 59 4.53 12.95 13.76
CA THR A 59 5.46 13.63 12.89
C THR A 59 5.00 13.46 11.44
N TYR A 60 5.81 13.92 10.49
CA TYR A 60 5.57 13.76 9.07
C TYR A 60 6.88 13.54 8.35
N GLU A 61 6.80 12.93 7.17
CA GLU A 61 7.93 12.79 6.25
C GLU A 61 7.48 13.04 4.81
N LYS A 62 8.42 13.44 3.95
CA LYS A 62 8.17 13.49 2.52
C LYS A 62 8.18 12.06 1.97
N GLU A 63 7.14 11.69 1.22
CA GLU A 63 7.08 10.41 0.52
C GLU A 63 8.03 10.44 -0.68
N THR A 64 9.06 9.60 -0.66
CA THR A 64 10.14 9.67 -1.67
C THR A 64 9.87 8.84 -2.92
N SER A 65 9.02 7.83 -2.83
CA SER A 65 8.77 6.89 -3.94
C SER A 65 7.92 7.49 -5.04
N TYR A 66 7.04 8.42 -4.68
CA TYR A 66 6.06 9.04 -5.57
C TYR A 66 6.27 10.55 -5.75
N SER A 67 7.11 11.17 -4.92
CA SER A 67 7.41 12.60 -5.09
C SER A 67 8.44 12.82 -6.19
N ASP A 68 8.26 13.89 -6.94
CA ASP A 68 9.22 14.39 -7.91
C ASP A 68 9.38 15.91 -7.75
N ASP A 69 9.82 16.57 -8.82
CA ASP A 69 10.05 18.02 -8.84
C ASP A 69 8.79 18.87 -8.71
N ILE A 70 7.62 18.32 -9.07
CA ILE A 70 6.33 19.04 -9.06
C ILE A 70 5.29 18.35 -8.18
N ASN A 71 5.45 17.05 -7.91
CA ASN A 71 4.59 16.27 -7.03
C ASN A 71 5.23 16.16 -5.65
N LEU A 72 4.62 16.80 -4.64
CA LEU A 72 5.07 16.82 -3.26
C LEU A 72 4.10 16.04 -2.38
N TYR A 73 4.41 14.78 -2.12
CA TYR A 73 3.61 13.92 -1.26
C TYR A 73 4.20 13.83 0.14
N TYR A 74 3.32 13.83 1.14
CA TYR A 74 3.72 13.68 2.54
C TYR A 74 2.96 12.55 3.22
N ASN A 75 3.66 11.86 4.11
CA ASN A 75 3.07 10.88 5.02
C ASN A 75 2.98 11.48 6.42
N ILE A 76 1.85 11.27 7.09
CA ILE A 76 1.73 11.55 8.53
C ILE A 76 2.09 10.28 9.27
N LEU A 77 3.04 10.39 10.20
CA LEU A 77 3.54 9.27 10.97
C LEU A 77 3.19 9.44 12.45
N GLY A 78 2.65 8.41 13.08
CA GLY A 78 2.41 8.40 14.51
C GLY A 78 3.00 7.20 15.22
N THR A 79 3.40 7.40 16.47
CA THR A 79 3.82 6.33 17.38
C THR A 79 2.71 6.08 18.38
N LEU A 80 2.24 4.84 18.43
CA LEU A 80 1.21 4.38 19.36
C LEU A 80 1.87 3.58 20.48
N ASN A 81 1.33 3.68 21.70
CA ASN A 81 1.70 2.77 22.77
C ASN A 81 1.13 1.36 22.52
N ASP A 82 1.73 0.35 23.15
CA ASP A 82 1.37 -1.05 22.88
C ASP A 82 -0.01 -1.46 23.40
N SER A 83 -0.67 -0.65 24.25
CA SER A 83 -2.06 -0.92 24.65
C SER A 83 -3.05 -0.77 23.49
N PHE A 84 -2.63 -0.11 22.41
CA PHE A 84 -3.38 -0.09 21.15
C PHE A 84 -3.55 -1.49 20.55
N GLU A 85 -2.65 -2.43 20.85
CA GLU A 85 -2.71 -3.79 20.33
C GLU A 85 -3.91 -4.58 20.84
N ASP A 86 -4.39 -4.24 22.04
CA ASP A 86 -5.52 -4.91 22.71
C ASP A 86 -6.89 -4.53 22.10
N LEU A 87 -6.92 -3.53 21.21
CA LEU A 87 -8.12 -3.13 20.50
C LEU A 87 -8.54 -4.15 19.44
N SER A 88 -9.86 -4.29 19.28
CA SER A 88 -10.43 -4.98 18.12
C SER A 88 -10.09 -4.26 16.81
N ILE A 89 -10.16 -4.97 15.69
CA ILE A 89 -9.90 -4.38 14.37
C ILE A 89 -10.82 -3.19 14.08
N VAL A 90 -12.09 -3.26 14.50
CA VAL A 90 -13.06 -2.17 14.35
C VAL A 90 -12.63 -0.94 15.15
N GLU A 91 -12.16 -1.13 16.38
CA GLU A 91 -11.66 -0.01 17.20
C GLU A 91 -10.38 0.59 16.61
N LYS A 92 -9.48 -0.25 16.09
CA LYS A 92 -8.27 0.22 15.37
C LYS A 92 -8.64 1.02 14.13
N TYR A 93 -9.63 0.54 13.35
CA TYR A 93 -10.16 1.25 12.20
C TYR A 93 -10.72 2.62 12.60
N ASN A 94 -11.60 2.65 13.59
CA ASN A 94 -12.24 3.90 14.04
C ASN A 94 -11.23 4.92 14.54
N PHE A 95 -10.19 4.47 15.24
CA PHE A 95 -9.08 5.33 15.64
C PHE A 95 -8.38 5.96 14.42
N LEU A 96 -7.92 5.16 13.44
CA LEU A 96 -7.27 5.69 12.24
C LEU A 96 -8.22 6.59 11.43
N ALA A 97 -9.49 6.22 11.29
CA ALA A 97 -10.50 7.02 10.59
C ALA A 97 -10.69 8.38 11.27
N SER A 98 -10.79 8.42 12.61
CA SER A 98 -10.90 9.68 13.37
C SER A 98 -9.69 10.60 13.16
N VAL A 99 -8.49 10.04 13.03
CA VAL A 99 -7.29 10.81 12.69
C VAL A 99 -7.46 11.49 11.33
N THR A 100 -7.88 10.74 10.30
CA THR A 100 -8.08 11.32 8.96
C THR A 100 -9.17 12.39 8.96
N GLU A 101 -10.19 12.25 9.79
CA GLU A 101 -11.25 13.24 9.95
C GLU A 101 -10.73 14.52 10.62
N ILE A 102 -9.94 14.40 11.68
CA ILE A 102 -9.31 15.56 12.33
C ILE A 102 -8.41 16.31 11.34
N ILE A 103 -7.62 15.59 10.54
CA ILE A 103 -6.79 16.18 9.49
C ILE A 103 -7.65 16.93 8.46
N ARG A 104 -8.73 16.31 7.97
CA ARG A 104 -9.65 16.97 7.02
C ARG A 104 -10.25 18.25 7.61
N ASN A 105 -10.70 18.20 8.85
CA ASN A 105 -11.33 19.34 9.54
C ASN A 105 -10.32 20.45 9.84
N ALA A 106 -9.04 20.12 10.08
CA ALA A 106 -7.98 21.11 10.25
C ALA A 106 -7.74 21.97 8.99
N ASN A 107 -8.24 21.52 7.83
CA ASN A 107 -8.17 22.24 6.56
C ASN A 107 -9.46 22.09 5.75
N GLU A 108 -10.58 22.36 6.42
CA GLU A 108 -11.93 22.27 5.85
C GLU A 108 -12.10 23.17 4.62
N GLU A 109 -11.49 24.36 4.63
CA GLU A 109 -11.53 25.34 3.53
C GLU A 109 -11.00 24.77 2.20
N ASN A 110 -10.06 23.83 2.25
CA ASN A 110 -9.52 23.13 1.08
C ASN A 110 -9.94 21.66 1.04
N LEU A 111 -11.05 21.30 1.70
CA LEU A 111 -11.61 19.95 1.72
C LEU A 111 -10.61 18.89 2.22
N GLY A 112 -9.68 19.30 3.08
CA GLY A 112 -8.59 18.46 3.60
C GLY A 112 -7.39 18.28 2.66
N LYS A 113 -7.32 18.96 1.51
CA LYS A 113 -6.17 18.89 0.59
C LYS A 113 -5.04 19.82 1.01
N LEU A 114 -3.79 19.44 0.76
CA LEU A 114 -2.69 20.39 0.83
C LEU A 114 -2.81 21.40 -0.32
N SER A 115 -2.50 22.67 -0.05
CA SER A 115 -2.41 23.70 -1.07
C SER A 115 -0.93 24.00 -1.32
N CYS A 116 -0.55 24.22 -2.57
CA CYS A 116 0.81 24.67 -2.89
C CYS A 116 0.82 25.55 -4.13
N ALA A 117 2.01 26.02 -4.52
CA ALA A 117 2.17 26.91 -5.66
C ALA A 117 1.58 26.29 -6.93
N LYS A 118 1.13 27.16 -7.85
CA LYS A 118 0.27 26.84 -9.01
C LYS A 118 0.77 25.69 -9.90
N ASP A 119 2.07 25.44 -9.91
CA ASP A 119 2.73 24.44 -10.75
C ASP A 119 3.12 23.17 -9.98
N PHE A 120 2.66 23.05 -8.73
CA PHE A 120 2.91 21.91 -7.85
C PHE A 120 1.61 21.18 -7.53
N ASN A 121 1.74 19.86 -7.40
CA ASN A 121 0.71 18.99 -6.88
C ASN A 121 1.13 18.52 -5.49
N CYS A 122 0.35 18.86 -4.47
CA CYS A 122 0.69 18.51 -3.10
C CYS A 122 -0.46 17.76 -2.45
N ASP A 123 -0.15 16.62 -1.85
CA ASP A 123 -1.16 15.81 -1.17
C ASP A 123 -0.56 15.03 0.00
N LEU A 124 -1.45 14.58 0.88
CA LEU A 124 -1.13 13.57 1.87
C LEU A 124 -1.36 12.20 1.25
N TYR A 125 -0.39 11.31 1.37
CA TYR A 125 -0.48 9.98 0.77
C TYR A 125 -1.01 8.95 1.77
N TYR A 126 -0.32 8.79 2.90
CA TYR A 126 -0.78 7.92 3.98
C TYR A 126 -0.79 8.60 5.35
N VAL A 127 -1.65 8.08 6.21
CA VAL A 127 -1.43 8.14 7.65
C VAL A 127 -0.93 6.76 8.10
N LYS A 128 0.25 6.72 8.72
CA LYS A 128 0.91 5.51 9.19
C LYS A 128 1.14 5.59 10.69
N PHE A 129 0.81 4.52 11.39
CA PHE A 129 1.03 4.38 12.81
C PHE A 129 1.85 3.15 13.13
N THR A 130 2.67 3.23 14.17
CA THR A 130 3.53 2.13 14.59
C THR A 130 3.45 1.92 16.09
N THR A 131 3.23 0.68 16.52
CA THR A 131 3.52 0.21 17.89
C THR A 131 4.90 -0.46 17.91
N SER A 132 5.30 -1.04 19.05
CA SER A 132 6.51 -1.88 19.07
C SER A 132 6.35 -3.19 18.29
N LYS A 133 5.10 -3.61 18.01
CA LYS A 133 4.77 -4.93 17.45
C LYS A 133 4.29 -4.86 15.99
N GLN A 134 3.65 -3.77 15.59
CA GLN A 134 2.91 -3.72 14.33
C GLN A 134 2.89 -2.33 13.71
N ASN A 135 2.75 -2.31 12.38
CA ASN A 135 2.50 -1.12 11.58
C ASN A 135 1.06 -1.11 11.07
N TYR A 136 0.47 0.07 11.06
CA TYR A 136 -0.87 0.36 10.61
C TYR A 136 -0.81 1.47 9.57
N LYS A 137 -1.56 1.35 8.48
CA LYS A 137 -1.57 2.36 7.42
C LYS A 137 -2.97 2.54 6.88
N MET A 138 -3.35 3.78 6.59
CA MET A 138 -4.58 4.12 5.88
C MET A 138 -4.24 5.13 4.79
N ILE A 139 -4.73 4.90 3.57
CA ILE A 139 -4.61 5.88 2.48
C ILE A 139 -5.39 7.12 2.89
N TYR A 140 -4.73 8.27 2.86
CA TYR A 140 -5.44 9.51 3.11
C TYR A 140 -6.34 9.84 1.93
N LYS A 141 -7.63 10.02 2.20
CA LYS A 141 -8.57 10.57 1.23
C LYS A 141 -9.13 11.87 1.78
N ASN A 142 -8.95 12.95 1.02
CA ASN A 142 -9.64 14.22 1.21
C ASN A 142 -11.17 14.03 1.00
N SER A 143 -11.97 15.06 1.30
CA SER A 143 -13.43 14.92 1.27
C SER A 143 -13.99 14.54 -0.12
N ILE A 144 -13.34 14.97 -1.21
CA ILE A 144 -13.73 14.61 -2.58
C ILE A 144 -13.43 13.14 -2.85
N GLY A 145 -12.21 12.68 -2.53
CA GLY A 145 -11.81 11.29 -2.72
C GLY A 145 -12.68 10.34 -1.89
N LEU A 146 -13.01 10.74 -0.66
CA LEU A 146 -13.91 9.97 0.20
C LEU A 146 -15.31 9.86 -0.40
N GLN A 147 -15.86 10.93 -0.98
CA GLN A 147 -17.16 10.89 -1.67
C GLN A 147 -17.13 9.99 -2.91
N ALA A 148 -16.05 10.04 -3.70
CA ALA A 148 -15.90 9.21 -4.90
C ALA A 148 -15.96 7.71 -4.58
N ASP A 149 -15.47 7.33 -3.40
CA ASP A 149 -15.44 5.95 -2.93
C ASP A 149 -16.60 5.62 -1.99
N ASN A 150 -17.72 6.34 -2.04
CA ASN A 150 -18.89 6.13 -1.18
C ASN A 150 -18.59 6.11 0.33
N GLY A 151 -17.55 6.83 0.77
CA GLY A 151 -17.11 6.84 2.17
C GLY A 151 -16.22 5.66 2.55
N GLU A 152 -15.85 4.81 1.59
CA GLU A 152 -15.08 3.60 1.87
C GLU A 152 -13.59 3.90 2.04
N GLN A 153 -13.08 3.45 3.17
CA GLN A 153 -11.67 3.37 3.49
C GLN A 153 -11.40 2.03 4.16
N THR A 154 -10.13 1.66 4.15
CA THR A 154 -9.64 0.43 4.74
C THR A 154 -8.39 0.72 5.55
N ILE A 155 -8.12 -0.14 6.53
CA ILE A 155 -6.86 -0.14 7.26
C ILE A 155 -5.99 -1.30 6.77
N TYR A 156 -4.72 -1.01 6.56
CA TYR A 156 -3.67 -1.99 6.34
C TYR A 156 -2.96 -2.28 7.66
N ILE A 157 -2.83 -3.55 8.01
CA ILE A 157 -2.11 -4.03 9.20
C ILE A 157 -0.95 -4.91 8.74
N GLY A 158 0.28 -4.46 8.98
CA GLY A 158 1.47 -5.01 8.34
C GLY A 158 1.49 -4.70 6.84
N ASP A 159 2.03 -5.63 6.04
CA ASP A 159 2.29 -5.37 4.62
C ASP A 159 1.13 -5.74 3.69
N TYR A 160 0.16 -6.56 4.13
CA TYR A 160 -0.83 -7.15 3.21
C TYR A 160 -2.24 -7.36 3.77
N ARG A 161 -2.49 -7.19 5.08
CA ARG A 161 -3.84 -7.42 5.64
C ARG A 161 -4.66 -6.15 5.62
N GLU A 162 -5.67 -6.12 4.76
CA GLU A 162 -6.58 -5.00 4.59
C GLU A 162 -7.92 -5.29 5.26
N TYR A 163 -8.45 -4.35 6.02
CA TYR A 163 -9.73 -4.51 6.73
C TYR A 163 -10.67 -3.34 6.45
N ASP A 164 -11.95 -3.65 6.30
CA ASP A 164 -13.03 -2.66 6.14
C ASP A 164 -13.41 -2.02 7.48
N SER A 165 -14.32 -1.05 7.44
CA SER A 165 -14.84 -0.35 8.62
C SER A 165 -15.59 -1.25 9.62
N LYS A 166 -15.98 -2.46 9.20
CA LYS A 166 -16.65 -3.46 10.03
C LYS A 166 -15.66 -4.49 10.59
N GLY A 167 -14.37 -4.35 10.28
CA GLY A 167 -13.31 -5.25 10.70
C GLY A 167 -13.25 -6.56 9.93
N ASN A 168 -13.94 -6.65 8.80
CA ASN A 168 -13.82 -7.81 7.91
C ASN A 168 -12.56 -7.67 7.06
N LEU A 169 -11.88 -8.79 6.82
CA LEU A 169 -10.76 -8.83 5.88
C LEU A 169 -11.28 -8.53 4.47
N VAL A 170 -10.73 -7.48 3.86
CA VAL A 170 -10.96 -7.14 2.46
C VAL A 170 -10.04 -8.02 1.63
N ASN A 171 -10.55 -9.15 1.16
CA ASN A 171 -9.87 -9.90 0.12
C ASN A 171 -9.89 -9.04 -1.14
N ASN A 172 -8.73 -8.58 -1.59
CA ASN A 172 -8.59 -7.91 -2.87
C ASN A 172 -8.78 -8.93 -4.01
N ASN A 173 -10.03 -9.35 -4.23
CA ASN A 173 -10.46 -10.12 -5.40
C ASN A 173 -10.87 -9.20 -6.56
N ASN A 174 -10.37 -7.95 -6.59
CA ASN A 174 -10.56 -7.06 -7.74
C ASN A 174 -9.37 -6.11 -7.91
N SER A 175 -8.24 -6.67 -8.31
CA SER A 175 -7.34 -5.98 -9.23
C SER A 175 -7.35 -6.80 -10.52
N SER A 176 -7.99 -6.24 -11.54
CA SER A 176 -7.73 -6.59 -12.93
C SER A 176 -6.23 -6.45 -13.16
N SER A 177 -5.52 -7.57 -13.15
CA SER A 177 -4.09 -7.63 -13.41
C SER A 177 -3.84 -7.41 -14.91
N GLU A 178 -3.79 -6.16 -15.34
CA GLU A 178 -2.82 -5.80 -16.37
C GLU A 178 -1.56 -5.33 -15.64
N SER A 179 -0.76 -6.30 -15.19
CA SER A 179 0.67 -6.10 -15.00
C SER A 179 1.36 -7.38 -15.40
N SER A 180 2.20 -7.23 -16.42
CA SER A 180 3.03 -8.29 -16.98
C SER A 180 4.06 -8.71 -15.94
N THR A 181 3.74 -9.69 -15.11
CA THR A 181 4.73 -10.56 -14.49
C THR A 181 4.43 -11.96 -14.98
N SER A 182 5.43 -12.53 -15.66
CA SER A 182 5.39 -13.83 -16.33
C SER A 182 4.46 -14.81 -15.62
N GLU A 183 3.42 -15.25 -16.33
CA GLU A 183 2.65 -16.43 -15.99
C GLU A 183 3.64 -17.58 -15.78
N THR A 184 4.06 -17.82 -14.54
CA THR A 184 4.57 -19.13 -14.18
C THR A 184 3.34 -20.00 -14.21
N ASN A 185 3.13 -20.67 -15.34
CA ASN A 185 2.09 -21.67 -15.54
C ASN A 185 2.05 -22.55 -14.29
N THR A 186 1.05 -22.36 -13.42
CA THR A 186 0.88 -23.13 -12.17
C THR A 186 0.66 -24.62 -12.44
N SER A 187 0.40 -24.97 -13.70
CA SER A 187 0.32 -26.33 -14.23
C SER A 187 1.68 -26.99 -14.54
N THR A 188 2.78 -26.23 -14.53
CA THR A 188 4.14 -26.72 -14.81
C THR A 188 5.09 -26.63 -13.63
N SER A 189 4.82 -25.79 -12.62
CA SER A 189 5.69 -25.69 -11.45
C SER A 189 5.75 -27.00 -10.66
N ASP A 190 6.96 -27.42 -10.36
CA ASP A 190 7.28 -28.63 -9.58
C ASP A 190 8.03 -28.27 -8.29
N GLY A 191 8.59 -29.26 -7.60
CA GLY A 191 9.31 -29.03 -6.37
C GLY A 191 10.65 -28.30 -6.54
N ASP A 192 11.31 -28.41 -7.71
CA ASP A 192 12.54 -27.67 -7.99
C ASP A 192 12.27 -26.17 -8.17
N ASP A 193 11.07 -25.82 -8.64
CA ASP A 193 10.58 -24.43 -8.64
C ASP A 193 10.16 -24.00 -7.23
N TRP A 194 9.43 -24.86 -6.51
CA TRP A 194 8.90 -24.57 -5.17
C TRP A 194 9.99 -24.21 -4.16
N VAL A 195 11.11 -24.93 -4.15
CA VAL A 195 12.21 -24.67 -3.19
C VAL A 195 12.92 -23.34 -3.45
N LYS A 196 12.81 -22.78 -4.65
CA LYS A 196 13.40 -21.49 -5.03
C LYS A 196 12.46 -20.31 -4.82
N MET A 197 11.18 -20.57 -4.56
CA MET A 197 10.17 -19.55 -4.36
C MET A 197 10.26 -18.92 -2.98
N ASP A 198 10.02 -17.61 -2.93
CA ASP A 198 9.78 -16.91 -1.67
C ASP A 198 8.40 -17.26 -1.08
N ALA A 199 8.16 -16.83 0.17
CA ALA A 199 6.93 -17.11 0.88
C ALA A 199 5.68 -16.55 0.16
N SER A 200 5.80 -15.40 -0.51
CA SER A 200 4.68 -14.78 -1.24
C SER A 200 4.32 -15.59 -2.48
N GLN A 201 5.33 -16.02 -3.24
CA GLN A 201 5.15 -16.87 -4.43
C GLN A 201 4.49 -18.20 -4.07
N LYS A 202 4.95 -18.86 -3.00
CA LYS A 202 4.35 -20.11 -2.50
C LYS A 202 2.89 -19.93 -2.11
N TYR A 203 2.60 -18.87 -1.34
CA TYR A 203 1.25 -18.53 -0.91
C TYR A 203 0.32 -18.26 -2.11
N ASN A 204 0.79 -17.51 -3.11
CA ASN A 204 0.00 -17.15 -4.29
C ASN A 204 -0.39 -18.40 -5.11
N ILE A 205 0.56 -19.32 -5.32
CA ILE A 205 0.29 -20.55 -6.07
C ILE A 205 -0.73 -21.42 -5.34
N VAL A 206 -0.54 -21.66 -4.04
CA VAL A 206 -1.47 -22.46 -3.24
C VAL A 206 -2.85 -21.81 -3.23
N SER A 207 -2.93 -20.52 -2.94
CA SER A 207 -4.19 -19.77 -2.91
C SER A 207 -4.95 -19.85 -4.24
N SER A 208 -4.24 -19.74 -5.37
CA SER A 208 -4.81 -19.89 -6.71
C SER A 208 -5.43 -21.28 -6.92
N VAL A 209 -4.72 -22.35 -6.54
CA VAL A 209 -5.19 -23.73 -6.67
C VAL A 209 -6.40 -24.00 -5.77
N LEU A 210 -6.35 -23.58 -4.50
CA LEU A 210 -7.46 -23.75 -3.56
C LEU A 210 -8.71 -22.98 -4.04
N THR A 211 -8.53 -21.79 -4.60
CA THR A 211 -9.62 -21.02 -5.20
C THR A 211 -10.25 -21.75 -6.39
N SER A 212 -9.43 -22.32 -7.28
CA SER A 212 -9.92 -23.14 -8.41
C SER A 212 -10.68 -24.39 -7.95
N LEU A 213 -10.27 -25.00 -6.84
CA LEU A 213 -10.97 -26.14 -6.25
C LEU A 213 -12.31 -25.71 -5.64
N LYS A 214 -12.35 -24.61 -4.88
CA LYS A 214 -13.61 -24.05 -4.35
C LYS A 214 -14.58 -23.71 -5.48
N SER A 215 -14.12 -23.11 -6.58
CA SER A 215 -14.98 -22.80 -7.73
C SER A 215 -15.52 -24.04 -8.45
N LYS A 216 -14.89 -25.20 -8.27
CA LYS A 216 -15.32 -26.51 -8.79
C LYS A 216 -16.21 -27.29 -7.81
N GLY A 217 -16.63 -26.67 -6.71
CA GLY A 217 -17.53 -27.25 -5.72
C GLY A 217 -16.86 -28.14 -4.68
N TYR A 218 -15.54 -28.04 -4.51
CA TYR A 218 -14.84 -28.72 -3.42
C TYR A 218 -14.92 -27.92 -2.12
N THR A 219 -15.08 -28.63 -1.00
CA THR A 219 -14.99 -28.07 0.34
C THR A 219 -13.56 -28.25 0.86
N ILE A 220 -12.99 -27.18 1.40
CA ILE A 220 -11.61 -27.14 1.92
C ILE A 220 -11.67 -26.68 3.37
N SER A 221 -11.23 -27.52 4.31
CA SER A 221 -11.33 -27.26 5.75
C SER A 221 -10.14 -26.52 6.34
N GLU A 222 -8.99 -26.56 5.66
CA GLU A 222 -7.76 -25.88 6.07
C GLU A 222 -7.44 -24.66 5.18
N ASP A 223 -6.59 -23.77 5.67
CA ASP A 223 -6.20 -22.54 4.99
C ASP A 223 -4.93 -22.69 4.13
N THR A 224 -4.59 -21.64 3.38
CA THR A 224 -3.42 -21.63 2.48
C THR A 224 -2.12 -21.92 3.22
N ASP A 225 -1.98 -21.45 4.47
CA ASP A 225 -0.75 -21.62 5.26
C ASP A 225 -0.54 -23.10 5.60
N TRP A 226 -1.60 -23.82 5.97
CA TRP A 226 -1.55 -25.26 6.18
C TRP A 226 -1.02 -26.02 4.94
N PHE A 227 -1.50 -25.64 3.74
CA PHE A 227 -1.04 -26.27 2.49
C PHE A 227 0.39 -25.87 2.13
N VAL A 228 0.80 -24.62 2.38
CA VAL A 228 2.19 -24.19 2.21
C VAL A 228 3.12 -25.00 3.12
N ASP A 229 2.74 -25.21 4.38
CA ASP A 229 3.50 -26.02 5.33
C ASP A 229 3.56 -27.49 4.91
N ALA A 230 2.44 -28.06 4.45
CA ALA A 230 2.40 -29.42 3.93
C ALA A 230 3.31 -29.59 2.70
N LEU A 231 3.35 -28.61 1.80
CA LEU A 231 4.22 -28.64 0.62
C LEU A 231 5.69 -28.37 0.96
N ASN A 232 5.97 -27.50 1.93
CA ASN A 232 7.32 -27.31 2.46
C ASN A 232 7.87 -28.57 3.13
N ALA A 233 7.01 -29.39 3.74
CA ALA A 233 7.38 -30.68 4.29
C ALA A 233 7.50 -31.80 3.23
N PHE A 234 6.82 -31.65 2.09
CA PHE A 234 6.81 -32.63 1.00
C PHE A 234 7.97 -32.45 0.01
N TYR A 235 8.34 -31.21 -0.31
CA TYR A 235 9.42 -30.88 -1.25
C TYR A 235 10.78 -30.69 -0.56
N GLY A 236 11.87 -30.87 -1.31
CA GLY A 236 13.24 -30.76 -0.79
C GLY A 236 14.10 -32.01 -1.02
N GLU A 237 13.52 -33.08 -1.55
CA GLU A 237 14.23 -34.29 -1.95
C GLU A 237 14.10 -34.54 -3.47
N ASN A 238 15.15 -35.06 -4.11
CA ASN A 238 15.15 -35.32 -5.56
C ASN A 238 13.97 -36.17 -6.05
N VAL A 239 13.44 -37.06 -5.19
CA VAL A 239 12.31 -37.94 -5.54
C VAL A 239 10.95 -37.25 -5.46
N THR A 240 10.81 -36.22 -4.63
CA THR A 240 9.56 -35.47 -4.50
C THR A 240 9.53 -34.26 -5.42
N ASN A 241 10.70 -33.72 -5.78
CA ASN A 241 10.81 -32.51 -6.58
C ASN A 241 10.25 -32.61 -8.01
N SER A 242 10.13 -33.81 -8.59
CA SER A 242 9.48 -33.98 -9.89
C SER A 242 7.94 -33.90 -9.84
N THR A 243 7.35 -33.90 -8.65
CA THR A 243 5.90 -33.80 -8.48
C THR A 243 5.45 -32.38 -8.75
N LYS A 244 4.34 -32.22 -9.48
CA LYS A 244 3.78 -30.89 -9.73
C LYS A 244 3.15 -30.32 -8.46
N VAL A 245 3.29 -29.01 -8.27
CA VAL A 245 2.71 -28.29 -7.11
C VAL A 245 1.20 -28.54 -7.00
N THR A 246 0.48 -28.52 -8.13
CA THR A 246 -0.96 -28.82 -8.18
C THR A 246 -1.29 -30.25 -7.74
N GLU A 247 -0.46 -31.22 -8.13
CA GLU A 247 -0.62 -32.62 -7.74
C GLU A 247 -0.35 -32.82 -6.26
N ALA A 248 0.73 -32.22 -5.73
CA ALA A 248 1.04 -32.25 -4.30
C ALA A 248 -0.08 -31.62 -3.44
N ILE A 249 -0.69 -30.52 -3.88
CA ILE A 249 -1.84 -29.91 -3.19
C ILE A 249 -3.02 -30.88 -3.15
N THR A 250 -3.31 -31.57 -4.25
CA THR A 250 -4.39 -32.57 -4.27
C THR A 250 -4.05 -33.79 -3.42
N LEU A 251 -2.81 -34.28 -3.44
CA LEU A 251 -2.34 -35.40 -2.64
C LEU A 251 -2.43 -35.10 -1.14
N ALA A 252 -1.88 -33.95 -0.71
CA ALA A 252 -1.96 -33.49 0.67
C ALA A 252 -3.40 -33.23 1.10
N GLY A 253 -4.19 -32.60 0.22
CA GLY A 253 -5.57 -32.23 0.50
C GLY A 253 -6.52 -33.42 0.66
N PHE A 254 -6.53 -34.33 -0.31
CA PHE A 254 -7.37 -35.53 -0.24
C PHE A 254 -6.82 -36.56 0.74
N GLY A 255 -5.49 -36.73 0.81
CA GLY A 255 -4.82 -37.64 1.75
C GLY A 255 -5.01 -37.22 3.20
N GLY A 256 -4.96 -35.91 3.49
CA GLY A 256 -5.23 -35.32 4.79
C GLY A 256 -6.73 -35.21 5.13
N LYS A 257 -7.63 -35.55 4.20
CA LYS A 257 -9.09 -35.36 4.32
C LYS A 257 -9.53 -33.91 4.56
N VAL A 258 -8.68 -32.96 4.16
CA VAL A 258 -8.94 -31.52 4.28
C VAL A 258 -9.55 -30.95 3.00
N ILE A 259 -9.50 -31.69 1.90
CA ILE A 259 -10.29 -31.47 0.69
C ILE A 259 -11.31 -32.59 0.56
N SER A 260 -12.58 -32.22 0.46
CA SER A 260 -13.67 -33.15 0.20
C SER A 260 -14.57 -32.64 -0.91
N LYS A 261 -15.21 -33.56 -1.62
CA LYS A 261 -16.26 -33.23 -2.59
C LYS A 261 -17.60 -33.45 -1.91
N SER A 262 -18.40 -32.40 -1.85
CA SER A 262 -19.78 -32.42 -1.37
C SER A 262 -20.67 -33.24 -2.29
#